data_AF-A0AA35L710-F1
#
_entry.id   AF-A0AA35L710-F1
#
_cell.length_a   1.000
_cell.length_b   1.000
_cell.length_c   1.000
_cell.angle_alpha   90.00
_cell.angle_beta   90.00
_cell.angle_gamma   90.00
#
_symmetry.space_group_name_H-M   'P 1'
#
loop_
_entity.id
_entity.type
_entity.pdbx_description
1 polymer ?
#
loop_
_entity_poly.entity_id
_entity_poly.type
_entity_poly.pdbx_seq_one_letter_code
_entity_poly.pdbx_strand_id
1 'polypeptide(L)'
;MDVIAGALLVNHWCLGDVKDSELCTSTGELPAPDLFLNSTLVPEGEIITILCMAPSEVVVTRIFFCKDGVPISFKKATSQTAQYIVYASLKNTGQYSCGYQQNNAKNQVKTSALSVARNLVFHSGNCPSNGELPAPDLLLNTTLVPEGETITALCAAPAEVVVTGFFFCKDGALVSFKKAICQITQYIVYASPKNAGHYSCGYQQKDSKNQVKTSALSVAQNLIVQSGQTISPYIWILRSSLVLLLLVSAPIITYFMEKCNCSLVRHRN
;
A
#
# COMPACT_ATOMS: atom_id res chain seq x y z
N MET A 1 53.22 9.51 7.74
CA MET A 1 53.03 10.56 6.72
C MET A 1 52.21 9.90 5.63
N ASP A 2 50.90 10.12 5.61
CA ASP A 2 50.08 9.75 4.45
C ASP A 2 48.97 10.78 4.31
N VAL A 3 48.94 11.38 3.12
CA VAL A 3 48.12 12.50 2.72
C VAL A 3 47.40 12.07 1.44
N ILE A 4 46.10 12.38 1.37
CA ILE A 4 45.15 12.40 0.24
C ILE A 4 44.67 11.04 -0.32
N ALA A 5 43.37 10.71 -0.19
CA ALA A 5 42.33 11.18 -1.13
C ALA A 5 40.98 10.47 -0.91
N GLY A 6 39.89 11.22 -1.14
CA GLY A 6 38.58 10.64 -1.44
C GLY A 6 37.41 11.04 -0.54
N ALA A 7 37.16 12.35 -0.37
CA ALA A 7 35.85 12.81 0.10
C ALA A 7 34.80 12.54 -0.99
N LEU A 8 33.86 11.63 -0.70
CA LEU A 8 32.59 11.54 -1.42
C LEU A 8 31.51 12.17 -0.54
N LEU A 9 31.15 13.39 -0.93
CA LEU A 9 29.96 14.11 -0.48
C LEU A 9 28.72 13.32 -0.90
N VAL A 10 27.95 12.83 0.07
CA VAL A 10 26.54 12.52 -0.13
C VAL A 10 25.74 13.39 0.82
N ASN A 11 25.10 14.38 0.22
CA ASN A 11 24.19 15.30 0.88
C ASN A 11 22.99 14.54 1.48
N HIS A 12 22.60 14.91 2.70
CA HIS A 12 21.26 15.46 3.03
C HIS A 12 20.11 14.79 2.23
N TRP A 13 19.16 14.04 2.78
CA TRP A 13 18.19 14.35 3.83
C TRP A 13 17.64 13.00 4.35
N CYS A 14 17.73 12.74 5.66
CA CYS A 14 16.89 11.77 6.39
C CYS A 14 17.18 11.91 7.89
N LEU A 15 16.72 13.01 8.49
CA LEU A 15 16.59 13.14 9.94
C LEU A 15 15.09 13.20 10.24
N GLY A 16 14.42 12.06 10.05
CA GLY A 16 13.20 11.79 10.80
C GLY A 16 13.65 11.33 12.18
N ASP A 17 13.59 12.22 13.16
CA ASP A 17 13.95 11.92 14.55
C ASP A 17 13.25 10.64 15.02
N VAL A 18 14.03 9.72 15.57
CA VAL A 18 13.60 8.44 16.19
C VAL A 18 12.45 8.63 17.19
N LYS A 19 12.25 9.86 17.66
CA LYS A 19 11.22 10.31 18.61
C LYS A 19 9.78 10.29 18.08
N ASP A 20 9.56 10.45 16.77
CA ASP A 20 8.19 10.51 16.22
C ASP A 20 7.57 9.10 16.07
N SER A 21 8.38 8.04 15.98
CA SER A 21 7.90 6.66 15.84
C SER A 21 7.26 6.10 17.12
N GLU A 22 7.60 6.64 18.29
CA GLU A 22 7.07 6.19 19.59
C GLU A 22 5.75 6.87 19.97
N LEU A 23 5.31 7.87 19.21
CA LEU A 23 4.12 8.66 19.52
C LEU A 23 2.82 7.84 19.47
N CYS A 24 2.75 6.88 18.56
CA CYS A 24 1.55 6.08 18.33
C CYS A 24 1.49 4.79 19.17
N THR A 25 2.44 4.60 20.08
CA THR A 25 2.55 3.45 20.98
C THR A 25 2.69 3.85 22.45
N SER A 26 2.89 5.14 22.74
CA SER A 26 3.03 5.68 24.10
C SER A 26 1.67 5.87 24.79
N THR A 27 1.62 5.61 26.11
CA THR A 27 0.48 5.91 26.97
C THR A 27 0.35 7.39 27.32
N GLY A 28 1.39 8.20 27.07
CA GLY A 28 1.40 9.65 27.32
C GLY A 28 1.20 10.08 28.79
N GLU A 29 1.41 11.36 29.08
CA GLU A 29 1.26 11.96 30.41
C GLU A 29 0.09 12.94 30.51
N LEU A 30 -0.49 13.33 29.37
CA LEU A 30 -1.59 14.30 29.29
C LEU A 30 -2.90 13.59 28.95
N PRO A 31 -4.06 14.18 29.30
CA PRO A 31 -5.35 13.61 28.98
C PRO A 31 -5.50 13.31 27.48
N ALA A 32 -6.20 12.22 27.17
CA ALA A 32 -6.45 11.82 25.78
C ALA A 32 -7.35 12.85 25.07
N PRO A 33 -7.09 13.14 23.79
CA PRO A 33 -8.02 13.90 22.95
C PRO A 33 -9.20 13.04 22.50
N ASP A 34 -10.23 13.70 22.00
CA ASP A 34 -11.37 13.04 21.34
C ASP A 34 -11.12 12.90 19.83
N LEU A 35 -11.51 11.74 19.29
CA LEU A 35 -11.45 11.44 17.86
C LEU A 35 -12.85 11.20 17.31
N PHE A 36 -13.19 11.93 16.26
CA PHE A 36 -14.45 11.82 15.54
C PHE A 36 -14.21 11.44 14.08
N LEU A 37 -15.03 10.51 13.59
CA LEU A 37 -15.15 10.16 12.19
C LEU A 37 -16.52 10.67 11.72
N ASN A 38 -16.57 11.40 10.62
CA ASN A 38 -17.84 11.84 10.04
C ASN A 38 -18.70 10.67 9.52
N SER A 39 -18.07 9.55 9.14
CA SER A 39 -18.74 8.29 8.82
C SER A 39 -17.79 7.11 9.00
N THR A 40 -18.33 5.95 9.36
CA THR A 40 -17.61 4.67 9.43
C THR A 40 -17.86 3.77 8.23
N LEU A 41 -18.80 4.15 7.33
CA LEU A 41 -19.27 3.38 6.18
C LEU A 41 -19.39 4.32 4.98
N VAL A 42 -18.51 4.17 3.99
CA VAL A 42 -18.39 5.17 2.94
C VAL A 42 -18.02 4.52 1.60
N PRO A 43 -18.75 4.82 0.49
CA PRO A 43 -18.37 4.38 -0.85
C PRO A 43 -16.96 4.84 -1.22
N GLU A 44 -16.21 4.07 -2.02
CA GLU A 44 -14.84 4.48 -2.37
C GLU A 44 -14.84 5.86 -3.06
N GLY A 45 -13.81 6.65 -2.79
CA GLY A 45 -13.62 7.98 -3.34
C GLY A 45 -14.35 9.10 -2.59
N GLU A 46 -15.25 8.78 -1.66
CA GLU A 46 -15.81 9.79 -0.76
C GLU A 46 -14.78 10.30 0.24
N ILE A 47 -14.97 11.55 0.67
CA ILE A 47 -14.08 12.25 1.58
C ILE A 47 -14.51 11.95 3.01
N ILE A 48 -13.60 11.34 3.76
CA ILE A 48 -13.75 11.06 5.18
C ILE A 48 -12.88 12.06 5.93
N THR A 49 -13.52 12.81 6.81
CA THR A 49 -12.84 13.76 7.68
C THR A 49 -12.66 13.14 9.05
N ILE A 50 -11.41 12.96 9.44
CA ILE A 50 -11.02 12.51 10.77
C ILE A 50 -10.68 13.77 11.57
N LEU A 51 -11.48 14.06 12.58
CA LEU A 51 -11.31 15.22 13.45
C LEU A 51 -10.72 14.78 14.79
N CYS A 52 -9.61 15.40 15.17
CA CYS A 52 -9.03 15.27 16.50
C CYS A 52 -9.26 16.56 17.28
N MET A 53 -9.73 16.45 18.53
CA MET A 53 -9.99 17.58 19.41
C MET A 53 -9.28 17.38 20.74
N ALA A 54 -8.29 18.23 21.01
CA ALA A 54 -7.62 18.28 22.30
C ALA A 54 -8.47 19.04 23.34
N PRO A 55 -8.29 18.76 24.64
CA PRO A 55 -8.99 19.48 25.70
C PRO A 55 -8.78 21.00 25.64
N SER A 56 -9.78 21.78 26.01
CA SER A 56 -9.75 23.25 25.94
C SER A 56 -8.73 23.90 26.87
N GLU A 57 -8.32 23.21 27.93
CA GLU A 57 -7.45 23.73 28.98
C GLU A 57 -5.95 23.62 28.66
N VAL A 58 -5.59 23.03 27.52
CA VAL A 58 -4.18 22.81 27.12
C VAL A 58 -3.77 23.68 25.94
N VAL A 59 -2.55 24.23 26.02
CA VAL A 59 -1.91 24.97 24.94
C VAL A 59 -1.20 23.99 24.02
N VAL A 60 -1.93 23.50 23.03
CA VAL A 60 -1.42 22.50 22.09
C VAL A 60 -0.42 23.12 21.13
N THR A 61 0.70 22.44 20.91
CA THR A 61 1.74 22.85 19.95
C THR A 61 1.70 22.01 18.67
N ARG A 62 1.33 20.73 18.78
CA ARG A 62 1.25 19.78 17.66
C ARG A 62 0.13 18.78 17.90
N ILE A 63 -0.63 18.46 16.87
CA ILE A 63 -1.57 17.33 16.86
C ILE A 63 -1.05 16.32 15.84
N PHE A 64 -1.14 15.04 16.17
CA PHE A 64 -0.69 13.95 15.31
C PHE A 64 -1.76 12.86 15.19
N PHE A 65 -1.77 12.21 14.04
CA PHE A 65 -2.70 11.14 13.70
C PHE A 65 -1.93 9.84 13.51
N CYS A 66 -2.52 8.77 14.02
CA CYS A 66 -1.99 7.42 13.95
C CYS A 66 -2.97 6.53 13.19
N LYS A 67 -2.43 5.60 12.41
CA LYS A 67 -3.18 4.51 11.81
C LYS A 67 -2.46 3.20 12.12
N ASP A 68 -3.18 2.26 12.71
CA ASP A 68 -2.66 0.93 13.07
C ASP A 68 -1.35 1.00 13.88
N GLY A 69 -1.27 1.99 14.80
CA GLY A 69 -0.09 2.22 15.65
C GLY A 69 1.07 2.96 14.97
N VAL A 70 0.90 3.44 13.73
CA VAL A 70 1.95 4.16 12.98
C VAL A 70 1.55 5.62 12.76
N PRO A 71 2.46 6.60 12.96
CA PRO A 71 2.18 7.99 12.66
C PRO A 71 1.96 8.21 11.17
N ILE A 72 0.87 8.89 10.80
CA ILE A 72 0.49 9.15 9.40
C ILE A 72 0.35 10.63 9.07
N SER A 73 0.21 11.50 10.07
CA SER A 73 0.15 12.94 9.85
C SER A 73 0.50 13.72 11.11
N PHE A 74 1.12 14.88 10.90
CA PHE A 74 1.44 15.84 11.95
C PHE A 74 0.97 17.23 11.52
N LYS A 75 0.28 17.92 12.42
CA LYS A 75 -0.24 19.26 12.20
C LYS A 75 0.26 20.16 13.32
N LYS A 76 0.91 21.27 12.95
CA LYS A 76 1.19 22.34 13.91
C LYS A 76 -0.14 22.89 14.39
N ALA A 77 -0.34 22.95 15.69
CA ALA A 77 -1.60 23.39 16.25
C ALA A 77 -1.69 24.91 16.17
N THR A 78 -2.66 25.40 15.41
CA THR A 78 -3.15 26.79 15.45
C THR A 78 -4.45 26.91 16.25
N SER A 79 -5.06 25.78 16.59
CA SER A 79 -6.22 25.63 17.46
C SER A 79 -6.18 24.26 18.15
N GLN A 80 -7.17 24.01 19.01
CA GLN A 80 -7.35 22.75 19.76
C GLN A 80 -7.79 21.59 18.86
N THR A 81 -8.10 21.86 17.60
CA THR A 81 -8.62 20.87 16.65
C THR A 81 -7.71 20.73 15.44
N ALA A 82 -7.54 19.51 14.95
CA ALA A 82 -6.95 19.26 13.65
C ALA A 82 -7.81 18.29 12.85
N GLN A 83 -7.78 18.45 11.53
CA GLN A 83 -8.44 17.55 10.60
C GLN A 83 -7.41 16.78 9.77
N TYR A 84 -7.71 15.52 9.53
CA TYR A 84 -7.01 14.68 8.59
C TYR A 84 -8.03 14.10 7.59
N ILE A 85 -7.76 14.33 6.31
CA ILE A 85 -8.66 13.95 5.22
C ILE A 85 -8.14 12.67 4.61
N VAL A 86 -9.00 11.66 4.51
CA VAL A 86 -8.74 10.43 3.74
C VAL A 86 -9.85 10.19 2.74
N TYR A 87 -9.50 9.55 1.63
CA TYR A 87 -10.49 9.01 0.71
C TYR A 87 -10.91 7.64 1.18
N ALA A 88 -12.21 7.37 1.18
CA ALA A 88 -12.74 6.04 1.38
C ALA A 88 -12.08 5.07 0.38
N SER A 89 -11.36 4.08 0.88
CA SER A 89 -10.74 3.02 0.09
C SER A 89 -10.32 1.88 1.01
N LEU A 90 -10.15 0.69 0.45
CA LEU A 90 -9.66 -0.46 1.20
C LEU A 90 -8.31 -0.18 1.88
N LYS A 91 -7.40 0.56 1.21
CA LYS A 91 -6.09 0.95 1.75
C LYS A 91 -6.19 1.83 3.00
N ASN A 92 -7.25 2.63 3.11
CA ASN A 92 -7.49 3.52 4.23
C ASN A 92 -8.36 2.89 5.32
N THR A 93 -8.73 1.61 5.18
CA THR A 93 -9.31 0.83 6.29
C THR A 93 -8.25 0.62 7.37
N GLY A 94 -8.64 0.71 8.64
CA GLY A 94 -7.76 0.50 9.79
C GLY A 94 -8.25 1.18 11.06
N GLN A 95 -7.45 1.07 12.12
CA GLN A 95 -7.68 1.73 13.39
C GLN A 95 -7.02 3.11 13.41
N TYR A 96 -7.83 4.15 13.55
CA TYR A 96 -7.35 5.52 13.67
C TYR A 96 -7.38 5.97 15.12
N SER A 97 -6.31 6.64 15.54
CA SER A 97 -6.22 7.36 16.81
C SER A 97 -5.52 8.69 16.57
N CYS A 98 -5.63 9.59 17.54
CA CYS A 98 -4.84 10.82 17.53
C CYS A 98 -4.28 11.12 18.92
N GLY A 99 -3.25 11.95 18.94
CA GLY A 99 -2.66 12.49 20.14
C GLY A 99 -2.20 13.92 19.90
N TYR A 100 -1.76 14.58 20.96
CA TYR A 100 -1.22 15.91 20.87
C TYR A 100 0.01 16.09 21.75
N GLN A 101 0.75 17.16 21.48
CA GLN A 101 1.88 17.59 22.25
C GLN A 101 1.66 19.02 22.75
N GLN A 102 2.21 19.30 23.92
CA GLN A 102 2.35 20.65 24.45
C GLN A 102 3.77 20.88 24.92
N ASN A 103 4.19 22.13 24.93
CA ASN A 103 5.42 22.54 25.59
C ASN A 103 5.08 23.02 27.00
N ASN A 104 5.80 22.51 28.00
CA ASN A 104 5.72 23.12 29.33
C ASN A 104 6.51 24.45 29.36
N ALA A 105 6.43 25.17 30.48
CA ALA A 105 7.14 26.45 30.68
C ALA A 105 8.67 26.37 30.52
N LYS A 106 9.25 25.16 30.51
CA LYS A 106 10.67 24.88 30.30
C LYS A 106 10.98 24.40 28.88
N ASN A 107 10.05 24.58 27.93
CA ASN A 107 10.12 24.09 26.55
C ASN A 107 10.31 22.57 26.40
N GLN A 108 9.95 21.79 27.42
CA GLN A 108 9.94 20.33 27.31
C GLN A 108 8.62 19.90 26.69
N VAL A 109 8.71 19.02 25.70
CA VAL A 109 7.56 18.45 25.02
C VAL A 109 6.96 17.36 25.89
N LYS A 110 5.69 17.52 26.24
CA LYS A 110 4.86 16.46 26.83
C LYS A 110 3.87 15.96 25.80
N THR A 111 3.59 14.67 25.81
CA THR A 111 2.69 13.99 24.87
C THR A 111 1.45 13.50 25.61
N SER A 112 0.30 13.59 24.97
CA SER A 112 -0.94 13.02 25.49
C SER A 112 -1.01 11.52 25.35
N ALA A 113 -1.87 10.90 26.16
CA ALA A 113 -2.42 9.61 25.81
C ALA A 113 -3.10 9.69 24.42
N LEU A 114 -3.18 8.55 23.74
CA LEU A 114 -3.93 8.46 22.49
C LEU A 114 -5.43 8.48 22.77
N SER A 115 -6.19 9.05 21.83
CA SER A 115 -7.65 8.92 21.81
C SER A 115 -8.06 7.46 21.78
N VAL A 116 -9.31 7.17 22.18
CA VAL A 116 -9.93 5.87 21.90
C VAL A 116 -9.87 5.61 20.40
N ALA A 117 -9.28 4.47 20.01
CA ALA A 117 -9.14 4.12 18.61
C ALA A 117 -10.51 3.91 17.95
N ARG A 118 -10.67 4.39 16.71
CA ARG A 118 -11.88 4.22 15.91
C ARG A 118 -11.56 3.44 14.66
N ASN A 119 -12.35 2.40 14.40
CA ASN A 119 -12.25 1.60 13.19
C ASN A 119 -12.90 2.34 12.03
N LEU A 120 -12.13 2.59 10.98
CA LEU A 120 -12.66 2.93 9.69
C LEU A 120 -12.75 1.63 8.86
N VAL A 121 -13.97 1.19 8.56
CA VAL A 121 -14.22 -0.07 7.85
C VAL A 121 -14.87 0.20 6.51
N PHE A 122 -14.16 -0.11 5.44
CA PHE A 122 -14.77 -0.13 4.12
C PHE A 122 -15.67 -1.37 3.97
N HIS A 123 -16.95 -1.16 3.70
CA HIS A 123 -17.87 -2.24 3.31
C HIS A 123 -17.99 -2.28 1.79
N SER A 124 -17.45 -3.32 1.16
CA SER A 124 -17.75 -3.62 -0.24
C SER A 124 -19.22 -4.05 -0.31
N GLY A 125 -20.10 -3.16 -0.76
CA GLY A 125 -21.45 -3.57 -1.14
C GLY A 125 -21.43 -4.60 -2.28
N ASN A 126 -22.55 -5.26 -2.54
CA ASN A 126 -22.68 -6.06 -3.76
C ASN A 126 -22.63 -5.15 -4.98
N CYS A 127 -22.07 -5.65 -6.07
CA CYS A 127 -22.08 -4.90 -7.31
C CYS A 127 -23.49 -4.76 -7.89
N PRO A 128 -23.85 -3.59 -8.43
CA PRO A 128 -25.10 -3.41 -9.16
C PRO A 128 -25.11 -4.27 -10.42
N SER A 129 -25.72 -5.45 -10.37
CA SER A 129 -25.73 -6.43 -11.48
C SER A 129 -26.91 -6.24 -12.45
N ASN A 130 -27.95 -5.51 -12.05
CA ASN A 130 -29.24 -5.44 -12.77
C ASN A 130 -29.45 -4.07 -13.44
N GLY A 131 -28.40 -3.44 -13.93
CA GLY A 131 -28.52 -2.11 -14.53
C GLY A 131 -29.23 -2.11 -15.89
N GLU A 132 -29.99 -1.05 -16.14
CA GLU A 132 -30.79 -0.86 -17.35
C GLU A 132 -30.02 -0.15 -18.49
N LEU A 133 -28.89 0.47 -18.17
CA LEU A 133 -28.07 1.21 -19.15
C LEU A 133 -27.07 0.27 -19.85
N PRO A 134 -26.62 0.60 -21.07
CA PRO A 134 -25.65 -0.24 -21.80
C PRO A 134 -24.37 -0.48 -20.99
N ALA A 135 -23.79 -1.67 -21.15
CA ALA A 135 -22.57 -2.04 -20.44
C ALA A 135 -21.38 -1.18 -20.93
N PRO A 136 -20.49 -0.73 -20.03
CA PRO A 136 -19.23 -0.09 -20.42
C PRO A 136 -18.18 -1.11 -20.83
N ASP A 137 -17.11 -0.62 -21.44
CA ASP A 137 -15.92 -1.41 -21.72
C ASP A 137 -14.95 -1.36 -20.54
N LEU A 138 -14.54 -2.54 -20.07
CA LEU A 138 -13.41 -2.70 -19.16
C LEU A 138 -12.17 -3.06 -19.97
N LEU A 139 -11.03 -2.46 -19.64
CA LEU A 139 -9.73 -2.84 -20.16
C LEU A 139 -8.72 -2.97 -19.01
N LEU A 140 -8.22 -4.19 -18.80
CA LEU A 140 -7.01 -4.41 -18.00
C LEU A 140 -5.79 -4.30 -18.92
N ASN A 141 -4.75 -3.58 -18.50
CA ASN A 141 -3.51 -3.48 -19.29
C ASN A 141 -2.82 -4.85 -19.51
N THR A 142 -2.98 -5.78 -18.58
CA THR A 142 -2.57 -7.18 -18.66
C THR A 142 -3.49 -8.04 -17.78
N THR A 143 -3.69 -9.30 -18.16
CA THR A 143 -4.44 -10.30 -17.38
C THR A 143 -3.53 -11.24 -16.59
N LEU A 144 -2.22 -11.22 -16.86
CA LEU A 144 -1.20 -12.00 -16.17
C LEU A 144 -0.09 -11.07 -15.70
N VAL A 145 0.17 -11.07 -14.40
CA VAL A 145 1.07 -10.08 -13.80
C VAL A 145 1.88 -10.69 -12.64
N PRO A 146 3.19 -10.40 -12.52
CA PRO A 146 3.97 -10.76 -11.35
C PRO A 146 3.46 -10.08 -10.07
N GLU A 147 3.57 -10.77 -8.93
CA GLU A 147 3.31 -10.17 -7.63
C GLU A 147 4.19 -8.93 -7.38
N GLY A 148 3.61 -7.87 -6.82
CA GLY A 148 4.29 -6.61 -6.53
C GLY A 148 4.17 -5.53 -7.61
N GLU A 149 3.69 -5.85 -8.80
CA GLU A 149 3.43 -4.87 -9.86
C GLU A 149 2.07 -4.16 -9.71
N THR A 150 1.83 -3.14 -10.54
CA THR A 150 0.56 -2.40 -10.59
C THR A 150 -0.14 -2.56 -11.93
N ILE A 151 -1.43 -2.83 -11.88
CA ILE A 151 -2.32 -3.01 -13.02
C ILE A 151 -3.26 -1.81 -13.04
N THR A 152 -3.49 -1.25 -14.23
CA THR A 152 -4.50 -0.21 -14.41
C THR A 152 -5.71 -0.82 -15.09
N ALA A 153 -6.85 -0.76 -14.41
CA ALA A 153 -8.15 -1.11 -14.95
C ALA A 153 -8.84 0.17 -15.45
N LEU A 154 -9.11 0.26 -16.75
CA LEU A 154 -9.82 1.37 -17.37
C LEU A 154 -11.28 0.98 -17.61
N CYS A 155 -12.21 1.85 -17.20
CA CYS A 155 -13.62 1.69 -17.48
C CYS A 155 -14.08 2.84 -18.37
N ALA A 156 -14.62 2.54 -19.55
CA ALA A 156 -15.08 3.51 -20.52
C ALA A 156 -16.59 3.36 -20.75
N ALA A 157 -17.34 4.41 -20.44
CA ALA A 157 -18.77 4.47 -20.72
C ALA A 157 -19.03 4.89 -22.17
N PRO A 158 -20.19 4.54 -22.74
CA PRO A 158 -20.57 4.99 -24.08
C PRO A 158 -20.63 6.53 -24.16
N ALA A 159 -20.15 7.10 -25.27
CA ALA A 159 -19.96 8.55 -25.42
C ALA A 159 -21.24 9.39 -25.31
N GLU A 160 -22.39 8.78 -25.55
CA GLU A 160 -23.71 9.43 -25.61
C GLU A 160 -24.35 9.62 -24.23
N VAL A 161 -23.70 9.14 -23.16
CA VAL A 161 -24.31 9.05 -21.83
C VAL A 161 -23.67 10.06 -20.88
N VAL A 162 -24.46 10.82 -20.12
CA VAL A 162 -23.92 11.75 -19.11
C VAL A 162 -23.65 11.00 -17.82
N VAL A 163 -22.42 10.53 -17.66
CA VAL A 163 -22.02 9.73 -16.50
C VAL A 163 -21.82 10.61 -15.27
N THR A 164 -22.32 10.15 -14.12
CA THR A 164 -22.18 10.81 -12.82
C THR A 164 -21.20 10.08 -11.90
N GLY A 165 -20.98 8.79 -12.14
CA GLY A 165 -20.01 7.99 -11.40
C GLY A 165 -19.68 6.67 -12.10
N PHE A 166 -18.55 6.08 -11.73
CA PHE A 166 -18.10 4.77 -12.15
C PHE A 166 -17.91 3.90 -10.93
N PHE A 167 -18.08 2.60 -11.11
CA PHE A 167 -17.73 1.60 -10.10
C PHE A 167 -16.97 0.43 -10.69
N PHE A 168 -16.08 -0.15 -9.89
CA PHE A 168 -15.34 -1.37 -10.21
C PHE A 168 -15.71 -2.48 -9.24
N CYS A 169 -15.75 -3.67 -9.79
CA CYS A 169 -16.21 -4.89 -9.16
C CYS A 169 -15.11 -5.95 -9.22
N LYS A 170 -14.96 -6.73 -8.16
CA LYS A 170 -14.14 -7.95 -8.14
C LYS A 170 -14.96 -9.09 -7.58
N ASP A 171 -15.11 -10.17 -8.35
CA ASP A 171 -15.86 -11.37 -7.95
C ASP A 171 -17.28 -11.03 -7.41
N GLY A 172 -17.94 -10.03 -8.01
CA GLY A 172 -19.27 -9.57 -7.64
C GLY A 172 -19.34 -8.56 -6.47
N ALA A 173 -18.21 -8.26 -5.82
CA ALA A 173 -18.13 -7.27 -4.75
C ALA A 173 -17.64 -5.91 -5.27
N LEU A 174 -18.24 -4.82 -4.79
CA LEU A 174 -17.83 -3.46 -5.12
C LEU A 174 -16.47 -3.15 -4.48
N VAL A 175 -15.44 -2.99 -5.31
CA VAL A 175 -14.08 -2.72 -4.83
C VAL A 175 -13.69 -1.26 -4.91
N SER A 176 -14.31 -0.52 -5.82
CA SER A 176 -14.30 0.95 -5.92
C SER A 176 -15.38 1.79 -6.61
N PHE A 177 -15.51 3.05 -6.21
CA PHE A 177 -16.43 4.02 -6.80
C PHE A 177 -15.67 5.32 -7.06
N LYS A 178 -15.96 5.99 -8.17
CA LYS A 178 -15.35 7.28 -8.54
C LYS A 178 -16.41 8.17 -9.16
N LYS A 179 -16.57 9.38 -8.63
CA LYS A 179 -17.39 10.39 -9.28
C LYS A 179 -16.83 10.70 -10.67
N ALA A 180 -17.70 10.73 -11.67
CA ALA A 180 -17.26 10.92 -13.05
C ALA A 180 -16.95 12.39 -13.32
N ILE A 181 -15.81 12.60 -13.97
CA ILE A 181 -15.37 13.89 -14.54
C ILE A 181 -15.30 13.80 -16.06
N CYS A 182 -15.06 12.58 -16.58
CA CYS A 182 -14.97 12.23 -17.99
C CYS A 182 -15.73 10.92 -18.26
N GLN A 183 -15.83 10.51 -19.53
CA GLN A 183 -16.43 9.23 -19.94
C GLN A 183 -15.57 8.00 -19.67
N ILE A 184 -14.36 8.21 -19.13
CA ILE A 184 -13.40 7.15 -18.83
C ILE A 184 -12.87 7.39 -17.42
N THR A 185 -12.70 6.33 -16.65
CA THR A 185 -12.01 6.37 -15.36
C THR A 185 -11.04 5.21 -15.22
N GLN A 186 -10.14 5.30 -14.24
CA GLN A 186 -9.16 4.27 -13.95
C GLN A 186 -9.21 3.82 -12.50
N TYR A 187 -8.88 2.55 -12.27
CA TYR A 187 -8.67 1.94 -10.97
C TYR A 187 -7.33 1.20 -10.96
N ILE A 188 -6.50 1.50 -9.97
CA ILE A 188 -5.16 0.90 -9.83
C ILE A 188 -5.28 -0.30 -8.91
N VAL A 189 -4.87 -1.46 -9.41
CA VAL A 189 -4.80 -2.73 -8.67
C VAL A 189 -3.34 -3.05 -8.38
N TYR A 190 -3.04 -3.40 -7.14
CA TYR A 190 -1.72 -3.93 -6.77
C TYR A 190 -1.72 -5.45 -6.91
N ALA A 191 -0.80 -5.99 -7.69
CA ALA A 191 -0.66 -7.43 -7.94
C ALA A 191 -0.34 -8.17 -6.64
N SER A 192 -1.30 -8.92 -6.12
CA SER A 192 -1.11 -9.87 -5.03
C SER A 192 -2.09 -11.03 -5.18
N PRO A 193 -1.81 -12.22 -4.63
CA PRO A 193 -2.74 -13.35 -4.68
C PRO A 193 -4.17 -13.00 -4.19
N LYS A 194 -4.28 -12.10 -3.19
CA LYS A 194 -5.57 -11.62 -2.68
C LYS A 194 -6.36 -10.77 -3.69
N ASN A 195 -5.65 -10.09 -4.59
CA ASN A 195 -6.24 -9.23 -5.60
C ASN A 195 -6.44 -9.93 -6.94
N ALA A 196 -6.08 -11.22 -7.07
CA ALA A 196 -6.52 -12.01 -8.22
C ALA A 196 -8.05 -12.19 -8.22
N GLY A 197 -8.64 -12.41 -9.40
CA GLY A 197 -10.07 -12.65 -9.57
C GLY A 197 -10.67 -11.97 -10.80
N HIS A 198 -12.00 -12.00 -10.88
CA HIS A 198 -12.76 -11.47 -12.01
C HIS A 198 -13.13 -10.02 -11.79
N TYR A 199 -12.57 -9.13 -12.60
CA TYR A 199 -12.86 -7.71 -12.56
C TYR A 199 -13.92 -7.35 -13.58
N SER A 200 -14.90 -6.54 -13.17
CA SER A 200 -15.86 -5.88 -14.06
C SER A 200 -16.02 -4.42 -13.63
N CYS A 201 -16.63 -3.60 -14.48
CA CYS A 201 -16.97 -2.24 -14.13
C CYS A 201 -18.37 -1.86 -14.61
N GLY A 202 -18.89 -0.79 -14.04
CA GLY A 202 -20.18 -0.20 -14.40
C GLY A 202 -20.16 1.29 -14.17
N TYR A 203 -21.22 1.97 -14.58
CA TYR A 203 -21.36 3.40 -14.39
C TYR A 203 -22.77 3.79 -13.94
N GLN A 204 -22.88 5.02 -13.44
CA GLN A 204 -24.10 5.65 -13.00
C GLN A 204 -24.40 6.86 -13.86
N GLN A 205 -25.68 7.06 -14.15
CA GLN A 205 -26.21 8.27 -14.74
C GLN A 205 -27.38 8.76 -13.88
N LYS A 206 -27.61 10.06 -13.87
CA LYS A 206 -28.87 10.62 -13.36
C LYS A 206 -29.83 10.87 -14.51
N ASP A 207 -31.06 10.40 -14.36
CA ASP A 207 -32.12 10.72 -15.31
C ASP A 207 -32.61 12.17 -15.13
N SER A 208 -33.58 12.58 -15.96
CA SER A 208 -34.18 13.92 -15.90
C SER A 208 -34.90 14.21 -14.58
N LYS A 209 -35.22 13.19 -13.79
CA LYS A 209 -35.83 13.29 -12.45
C LYS A 209 -34.78 13.20 -11.34
N ASN A 210 -33.48 13.30 -11.68
CA ASN A 210 -32.35 13.20 -10.77
C ASN A 210 -32.25 11.83 -10.05
N GLN A 211 -32.92 10.80 -10.58
CA GLN A 211 -32.81 9.43 -10.07
C GLN A 211 -31.56 8.77 -10.64
N VAL A 212 -30.85 8.03 -9.80
CA VAL A 212 -29.64 7.33 -10.21
C VAL A 212 -30.03 6.02 -10.88
N LYS A 213 -29.61 5.87 -12.14
CA LYS A 213 -29.66 4.62 -12.89
C LYS A 213 -28.25 4.06 -13.05
N THR A 214 -28.13 2.74 -13.04
CA THR A 214 -26.86 2.03 -13.23
C THR A 214 -26.83 1.31 -14.56
N SER A 215 -25.64 1.16 -15.13
CA SER A 215 -25.40 0.28 -16.27
C SER A 215 -25.41 -1.19 -15.89
N ALA A 216 -25.66 -2.04 -16.88
CA ALA A 216 -25.17 -3.41 -16.84
C ALA A 216 -23.66 -3.42 -16.58
N LEU A 217 -23.15 -4.51 -16.02
CA LEU A 217 -21.71 -4.70 -15.83
C LEU A 217 -21.02 -4.97 -17.16
N SER A 218 -19.79 -4.48 -17.30
CA SER A 218 -18.89 -4.86 -18.38
C SER A 218 -18.69 -6.38 -18.40
N VAL A 219 -18.21 -6.90 -19.53
CA VAL A 219 -17.66 -8.25 -19.57
C VAL A 219 -16.52 -8.34 -18.56
N ALA A 220 -16.55 -9.39 -17.73
CA ALA A 220 -15.55 -9.57 -16.69
C ALA A 220 -14.21 -10.03 -17.29
N GLN A 221 -13.12 -9.46 -16.82
CA GLN A 221 -11.76 -9.87 -17.16
C GLN A 221 -11.07 -10.50 -15.95
N ASN A 222 -10.47 -11.66 -16.14
CA ASN A 222 -9.81 -12.39 -15.07
C ASN A 222 -8.36 -11.92 -14.91
N LEU A 223 -8.00 -11.49 -13.70
CA LEU A 223 -6.65 -11.12 -13.32
C LEU A 223 -5.97 -12.28 -12.59
N ILE A 224 -4.85 -12.74 -13.14
CA ILE A 224 -4.03 -13.80 -12.60
C ILE A 224 -2.70 -13.20 -12.12
N VAL A 225 -2.37 -13.44 -10.85
CA VAL A 225 -1.11 -12.99 -10.25
C VAL A 225 -0.13 -14.15 -10.16
N GLN A 226 1.03 -14.00 -10.78
CA GLN A 226 2.14 -14.94 -10.67
C GLN A 226 2.92 -14.63 -9.40
N SER A 227 2.78 -15.48 -8.38
CA SER A 227 3.73 -15.49 -7.27
C SER A 227 5.10 -15.82 -7.86
N GLY A 228 6.03 -14.87 -7.81
CA GLY A 228 7.41 -15.12 -8.20
C GLY A 228 7.88 -16.36 -7.43
N GLN A 229 8.24 -17.41 -8.17
CA GLN A 229 8.79 -18.62 -7.58
C GLN A 229 10.07 -18.17 -6.86
N THR A 230 10.00 -18.03 -5.54
CA THR A 230 11.18 -17.80 -4.72
C THR A 230 12.08 -18.99 -5.00
N ILE A 231 13.09 -18.78 -5.86
CA ILE A 231 14.12 -19.78 -6.07
C ILE A 231 14.72 -19.97 -4.70
N SER A 232 14.33 -21.06 -4.07
CA SER A 232 14.70 -21.39 -2.70
C SER A 232 16.20 -21.13 -2.55
N PRO A 233 16.67 -20.43 -1.50
CA PRO A 233 18.09 -20.13 -1.34
C PRO A 233 18.95 -21.42 -1.39
N TYR A 234 18.35 -22.57 -1.09
CA TYR A 234 18.92 -23.90 -1.29
C TYR A 234 19.36 -24.21 -2.73
N ILE A 235 18.65 -23.74 -3.76
CA ILE A 235 19.01 -23.95 -5.16
C ILE A 235 20.28 -23.15 -5.52
N TRP A 236 20.41 -21.94 -4.98
CA TRP A 236 21.65 -21.15 -5.11
C TRP A 236 22.82 -21.81 -4.36
N ILE A 237 22.57 -22.33 -3.15
CA ILE A 237 23.57 -23.06 -2.36
C ILE A 237 24.04 -24.33 -3.09
N LEU A 238 23.12 -25.10 -3.68
CA LEU A 238 23.42 -26.31 -4.46
C LEU A 238 24.24 -25.99 -5.71
N ARG A 239 23.91 -24.92 -6.44
CA ARG A 239 24.69 -24.49 -7.60
C ARG A 239 26.09 -24.03 -7.21
N SER A 240 26.22 -23.22 -6.15
CA SER A 240 27.52 -22.76 -5.67
C SER A 240 28.40 -23.90 -5.14
N SER A 241 27.82 -24.85 -4.41
CA SER A 241 28.55 -26.01 -3.88
C SER A 241 29.00 -26.96 -5.00
N LEU A 242 28.18 -27.20 -6.03
CA LEU A 242 28.57 -28.00 -7.20
C LEU A 242 29.75 -27.37 -7.96
N VAL A 243 29.73 -26.06 -8.16
CA VAL A 243 30.85 -25.33 -8.80
C VAL A 243 32.12 -25.44 -7.97
N LEU A 244 32.02 -25.29 -6.64
CA LEU A 244 33.17 -25.43 -5.74
C LEU A 244 33.76 -26.85 -5.80
N LEU A 245 32.90 -27.88 -5.78
CA LEU A 245 33.30 -29.29 -5.92
C LEU A 245 34.06 -29.53 -7.23
N LEU A 246 33.58 -28.98 -8.35
CA LEU A 246 34.26 -29.10 -9.64
C LEU A 246 35.63 -28.42 -9.63
N LEU A 247 35.74 -27.20 -9.08
CA LEU A 247 37.00 -26.47 -8.98
C LEU A 247 38.04 -27.16 -8.08
N VAL A 248 37.60 -27.79 -6.99
CA VAL A 248 38.50 -28.52 -6.08
C VAL A 248 38.91 -29.88 -6.65
N SER A 249 38.01 -30.56 -7.36
CA SER A 249 38.30 -31.88 -7.95
C SER A 249 39.30 -31.82 -9.10
N ALA A 250 39.26 -30.77 -9.94
CA ALA A 250 40.17 -30.62 -11.09
C ALA A 250 41.67 -30.72 -10.74
N PRO A 251 42.22 -29.95 -9.78
CA PRO A 251 43.64 -30.07 -9.41
C PRO A 251 43.97 -31.39 -8.71
N ILE A 252 43.03 -31.97 -7.94
CA ILE A 252 43.22 -33.26 -7.29
C ILE A 252 43.33 -34.37 -8.34
N ILE A 253 42.44 -34.38 -9.33
CA ILE A 253 42.48 -35.34 -10.44
C ILE A 253 43.80 -35.20 -11.22
N THR A 254 44.23 -33.97 -11.54
CA THR A 254 45.51 -33.73 -12.22
C THR A 254 46.70 -34.25 -11.40
N TYR A 255 46.72 -34.00 -10.09
CA TYR A 255 47.77 -34.50 -9.19
C TYR A 255 47.82 -36.04 -9.14
N PHE A 256 46.68 -36.71 -9.05
CA PHE A 256 46.62 -38.17 -9.07
C PHE A 256 47.07 -38.74 -10.43
N MET A 257 46.69 -38.11 -11.54
CA MET A 257 47.14 -38.53 -12.88
C MET A 257 48.66 -38.38 -13.04
N GLU A 258 49.25 -37.29 -12.55
CA GLU A 258 50.70 -37.05 -12.59
C GLU A 258 51.47 -38.06 -11.73
N LYS A 259 50.94 -38.40 -10.54
CA LYS A 259 51.55 -39.36 -9.63
C LYS A 259 51.43 -40.81 -10.14
N CYS A 260 50.30 -41.17 -10.75
CA CYS A 260 50.11 -42.47 -11.41
C CYS A 260 51.05 -42.65 -12.61
N ASN A 261 51.31 -41.59 -13.38
CA ASN A 261 52.24 -41.63 -14.50
C ASN A 261 53.69 -41.85 -14.03
N CYS A 262 54.09 -41.23 -12.91
CA CYS A 262 55.40 -41.45 -12.29
C CYS A 262 55.59 -42.87 -11.72
N SER A 263 54.55 -43.52 -11.20
CA SER A 263 54.65 -44.91 -10.72
C SER A 263 54.77 -45.94 -11.85
N LEU A 264 54.22 -45.66 -13.03
CA LEU A 264 54.35 -46.53 -14.21
C LEU A 264 55.73 -46.48 -14.86
N VAL A 265 56.43 -45.34 -14.78
CA VAL A 265 57.80 -45.21 -15.30
C VAL A 265 58.82 -45.91 -14.40
N ARG A 266 58.60 -45.97 -13.09
CA ARG A 266 59.56 -46.55 -12.14
C ARG A 266 59.62 -48.09 -12.17
N HIS A 267 58.60 -48.78 -12.70
CA HIS A 267 58.63 -50.24 -12.88
C HIS A 267 59.25 -50.71 -14.20
N ARG A 268 59.74 -49.79 -15.05
CA ARG A 268 60.26 -50.09 -16.39
C ARG A 268 61.75 -49.84 -16.59
N ASN A 269 62.50 -49.66 -15.50
CA ASN A 269 63.97 -49.64 -15.47
C ASN A 269 64.50 -50.66 -14.47
#